data_AF-A0A7Y2L1J5-F1
#
_entry.id   AF-A0A7Y2L1J5-F1
#
_cell.length_a   1.000
_cell.length_b   1.000
_cell.length_c   1.000
_cell.angle_alpha   90.00
_cell.angle_beta   90.00
_cell.angle_gamma   90.00
#
_symmetry.space_group_name_H-M   'P 1'
#
loop_
_entity.id
_entity.type
_entity.pdbx_description
1 polymer ?
#
loop_
_entity_poly.entity_id
_entity_poly.type
_entity_poly.pdbx_seq_one_letter_code
_entity_poly.pdbx_strand_id
1 'polypeptide(L)'
;MLERLFQLKAHDTNVRTEILAGITTFLAMAYILFVNPSILGETGMDKGALFVATCLAAAIGSATMGIIANYPIALAPGMGLNAFFTYTVVLHMGHTWQVALGAVFISAVLFFLLSIFRIREWIINSIPLPLRSAIAAGIGLFLALIALGNAGIVVANKATLVGMGDLSQPKVILASLGFALIVGLEALKMRGAVLIGILAVTIASIALGVTEFGGVVSMPPSLAPTFLQLDIKGALDIGLISVIFAFLFVDLFDNSGTLIGVAKRAGLMGKDGHMPKMGRALIADSTAAMA
;
A
#
# COMPACT_ATOMS: atom_id res chain seq x y z
N MET A 1 -1.32 -6.91 30.65
CA MET A 1 -2.17 -6.31 29.60
C MET A 1 -1.89 -6.96 28.24
N LEU A 2 -0.66 -6.91 27.73
CA LEU A 2 -0.28 -7.52 26.43
C LEU A 2 -0.66 -9.00 26.31
N GLU A 3 -0.39 -9.82 27.34
CA GLU A 3 -0.78 -11.24 27.32
C GLU A 3 -2.31 -11.46 27.25
N ARG A 4 -3.10 -10.60 27.91
CA ARG A 4 -4.57 -10.73 27.90
C ARG A 4 -5.18 -10.30 26.55
N LEU A 5 -4.56 -9.32 25.88
CA LEU A 5 -5.06 -8.78 24.63
C LEU A 5 -4.58 -9.58 23.42
N PHE A 6 -3.26 -9.83 23.36
CA PHE A 6 -2.58 -10.43 22.21
C PHE A 6 -2.31 -11.92 22.36
N GLN A 7 -2.45 -12.50 23.56
CA GLN A 7 -2.25 -13.94 23.81
C GLN A 7 -0.87 -14.45 23.34
N LEU A 8 0.20 -13.74 23.69
CA LEU A 8 1.55 -14.00 23.16
C LEU A 8 2.01 -15.45 23.41
N LYS A 9 1.71 -16.03 24.57
CA LYS A 9 2.05 -17.44 24.86
C LYS A 9 1.25 -18.42 24.02
N ALA A 10 0.00 -18.12 23.67
CA ALA A 10 -0.81 -18.96 22.81
C ALA A 10 -0.35 -18.90 21.34
N HIS A 11 0.41 -17.87 20.98
CA HIS A 11 1.03 -17.68 19.67
C HIS A 11 2.53 -18.00 19.68
N ASP A 12 3.05 -18.66 20.73
CA ASP A 12 4.46 -19.05 20.87
C ASP A 12 5.46 -17.90 20.64
N THR A 13 5.10 -16.67 21.04
CA THR A 13 5.90 -15.46 20.82
C THR A 13 6.21 -14.71 22.12
N ASN A 14 7.06 -13.68 22.05
CA ASN A 14 7.40 -12.81 23.17
C ASN A 14 7.57 -11.35 22.70
N VAL A 15 7.56 -10.41 23.65
CA VAL A 15 7.61 -8.96 23.36
C VAL A 15 8.81 -8.56 22.50
N ARG A 16 9.98 -9.16 22.71
CA ARG A 16 11.18 -8.85 21.92
C ARG A 16 11.00 -9.30 20.47
N THR A 17 10.45 -10.50 20.26
CA THR A 17 10.13 -11.01 18.92
C THR A 17 9.13 -10.12 18.21
N GLU A 18 8.05 -9.71 18.89
CA GLU A 18 7.02 -8.83 18.31
C GLU A 18 7.56 -7.45 17.92
N ILE A 19 8.41 -6.83 18.75
CA ILE A 19 9.04 -5.54 18.41
C ILE A 19 9.94 -5.69 17.17
N LEU A 20 10.76 -6.74 17.12
CA LEU A 20 11.63 -7.00 15.97
C LEU A 20 10.82 -7.31 14.71
N ALA A 21 9.72 -8.06 14.83
CA ALA A 21 8.82 -8.36 13.72
C ALA A 21 8.11 -7.09 13.22
N GLY A 22 7.65 -6.23 14.13
CA GLY A 22 7.05 -4.94 13.80
C GLY A 22 8.02 -4.02 13.08
N ILE A 23 9.25 -3.87 13.58
CA ILE A 23 10.31 -3.11 12.89
C ILE A 23 10.59 -3.71 11.52
N THR A 24 10.74 -5.03 11.41
CA THR A 24 10.98 -5.70 10.13
C THR A 24 9.85 -5.44 9.12
N THR A 25 8.60 -5.49 9.58
CA THR A 25 7.40 -5.26 8.76
C THR A 25 7.31 -3.80 8.32
N PHE A 26 7.57 -2.85 9.22
CA PHE A 26 7.66 -1.43 8.89
C PHE A 26 8.68 -1.18 7.78
N LEU A 27 9.90 -1.72 7.94
CA LEU A 27 10.97 -1.54 6.95
C LEU A 27 10.63 -2.18 5.60
N ALA A 28 9.92 -3.31 5.60
CA ALA A 28 9.47 -3.96 4.36
C ALA A 28 8.43 -3.12 3.60
N MET A 29 7.59 -2.36 4.32
CA MET A 29 6.57 -1.51 3.70
C MET A 29 7.01 -0.06 3.51
N ALA A 30 8.16 0.35 4.06
CA ALA A 30 8.62 1.75 4.07
C ALA A 30 8.70 2.39 2.68
N TYR A 31 8.80 1.59 1.61
CA TYR A 31 8.74 2.08 0.23
C TYR A 31 7.46 2.90 -0.05
N ILE A 32 6.34 2.58 0.61
CA ILE A 32 5.07 3.27 0.40
C ILE A 32 5.13 4.75 0.77
N LEU A 33 6.04 5.12 1.69
CA LEU A 33 6.27 6.50 2.10
C LEU A 33 6.77 7.37 0.93
N PHE A 34 7.38 6.76 -0.09
CA PHE A 34 7.85 7.46 -1.27
C PHE A 34 6.94 7.24 -2.47
N VAL A 35 6.46 6.01 -2.67
CA VAL A 35 5.67 5.66 -3.85
C VAL A 35 4.26 6.25 -3.78
N ASN A 36 3.62 6.29 -2.61
CA ASN A 36 2.28 6.88 -2.51
C ASN A 36 2.30 8.39 -2.81
N PRO A 37 3.20 9.20 -2.22
CA PRO A 37 3.31 10.61 -2.58
C PRO A 37 3.80 10.87 -4.00
N SER A 38 4.60 9.98 -4.58
CA SER A 38 5.05 10.15 -5.97
C SER A 38 3.89 10.00 -6.95
N ILE A 39 3.01 9.01 -6.73
CA ILE A 39 1.84 8.76 -7.58
C ILE A 39 0.77 9.83 -7.34
N LEU A 40 0.28 9.99 -6.10
CA LEU A 40 -0.80 10.94 -5.81
C LEU A 40 -0.37 12.40 -6.08
N GLY A 41 0.92 12.71 -5.94
CA GLY A 41 1.45 14.04 -6.26
C GLY A 41 1.35 14.43 -7.73
N GLU A 42 1.20 13.48 -8.66
CA GLU A 42 0.96 13.80 -10.08
C GLU A 42 -0.39 14.48 -10.31
N THR A 43 -1.33 14.33 -9.38
CA THR A 43 -2.63 15.02 -9.40
C THR A 43 -2.56 16.50 -8.96
N GLY A 44 -1.38 16.97 -8.54
CA GLY A 44 -1.18 18.32 -7.99
C GLY A 44 -1.29 18.41 -6.46
N MET A 45 -1.49 17.29 -5.76
CA MET A 45 -1.47 17.23 -4.30
C MET A 45 -0.04 17.46 -3.74
N ASP A 46 0.06 18.09 -2.57
CA ASP A 46 1.35 18.32 -1.91
C ASP A 46 1.99 17.00 -1.46
N LYS A 47 3.19 16.71 -1.97
CA LYS A 47 3.90 15.45 -1.70
C LYS A 47 4.31 15.31 -0.23
N GLY A 48 4.62 16.42 0.44
CA GLY A 48 4.98 16.41 1.87
C GLY A 48 3.78 16.06 2.74
N ALA A 49 2.63 16.67 2.48
CA ALA A 49 1.38 16.38 3.16
C ALA A 49 0.93 14.92 2.91
N LEU A 50 1.07 14.43 1.67
CA LEU A 50 0.81 13.03 1.30
C LEU A 50 1.73 12.06 2.05
N PHE A 51 3.01 12.38 2.21
CA PHE A 51 3.95 11.57 2.99
C PHE A 51 3.47 11.40 4.43
N VAL A 52 3.12 12.51 5.09
CA VAL A 52 2.66 12.49 6.48
C VAL A 52 1.31 11.77 6.61
N ALA A 53 0.37 12.04 5.69
CA ALA A 53 -0.93 11.37 5.66
C ALA A 53 -0.77 9.85 5.51
N THR A 54 0.15 9.41 4.63
CA THR A 54 0.46 7.98 4.44
C THR A 54 0.98 7.34 5.72
N CYS A 55 1.93 7.99 6.41
CA CYS A 55 2.45 7.51 7.69
C CYS A 55 1.35 7.37 8.75
N LEU A 56 0.50 8.38 8.89
CA LEU A 56 -0.56 8.40 9.90
C LEU A 56 -1.65 7.38 9.60
N ALA A 57 -2.13 7.31 8.36
CA ALA A 57 -3.15 6.34 7.95
C ALA A 57 -2.65 4.90 8.12
N ALA A 58 -1.40 4.61 7.74
CA ALA A 58 -0.81 3.29 7.94
C ALA A 58 -0.63 2.94 9.43
N ALA A 59 -0.24 3.91 10.26
CA ALA A 59 -0.11 3.72 11.70
C ALA A 59 -1.47 3.45 12.37
N ILE A 60 -2.49 4.26 12.05
CA ILE A 60 -3.85 4.11 12.56
C ILE A 60 -4.45 2.78 12.09
N GLY A 61 -4.34 2.47 10.80
CA GLY A 61 -4.84 1.22 10.24
C GLY A 61 -4.18 -0.01 10.87
N SER A 62 -2.86 -0.02 10.92
CA SER A 62 -2.11 -1.14 11.53
C SER A 62 -2.42 -1.31 13.02
N ALA A 63 -2.55 -0.19 13.77
CA ALA A 63 -2.97 -0.24 15.17
C ALA A 63 -4.39 -0.81 15.31
N THR A 64 -5.30 -0.41 14.42
CA THR A 64 -6.68 -0.88 14.42
C THR A 64 -6.77 -2.37 14.10
N MET A 65 -5.97 -2.88 13.15
CA MET A 65 -5.87 -4.32 12.87
C MET A 65 -5.37 -5.10 14.09
N GLY A 66 -4.32 -4.60 14.75
CA GLY A 66 -3.79 -5.19 15.98
C GLY A 66 -4.80 -5.22 17.12
N ILE A 67 -5.54 -4.13 17.35
CA ILE A 67 -6.45 -3.99 18.50
C ILE A 67 -7.78 -4.71 18.26
N ILE A 68 -8.39 -4.57 17.08
CA ILE A 68 -9.73 -5.11 16.79
C ILE A 68 -9.65 -6.58 16.36
N ALA A 69 -8.76 -6.89 15.44
CA ALA A 69 -8.68 -8.22 14.84
C ALA A 69 -7.69 -9.14 15.56
N ASN A 70 -6.72 -8.57 16.28
CA ASN A 70 -5.61 -9.29 16.90
C ASN A 70 -4.82 -10.10 15.86
N TYR A 71 -4.50 -9.48 14.72
CA TYR A 71 -3.69 -10.06 13.66
C TYR A 71 -2.38 -9.29 13.46
N PRO A 72 -1.24 -9.99 13.25
CA PRO A 72 0.04 -9.36 12.95
C PRO A 72 0.12 -8.99 11.46
N ILE A 73 -0.90 -8.27 10.98
CA ILE A 73 -1.01 -7.81 9.59
C ILE A 73 -0.98 -6.30 9.62
N ALA A 74 0.01 -5.72 8.95
CA ALA A 74 0.09 -4.28 8.84
C ALA A 74 -0.77 -3.79 7.67
N LEU A 75 -1.41 -2.65 7.87
CA LEU A 75 -2.25 -1.99 6.89
C LEU A 75 -1.57 -0.72 6.40
N ALA A 76 -1.60 -0.52 5.09
CA ALA A 76 -1.10 0.67 4.43
C ALA A 76 -1.93 0.93 3.16
N PRO A 77 -1.89 2.14 2.57
CA PRO A 77 -2.72 2.47 1.41
C PRO A 77 -2.57 1.50 0.23
N GLY A 78 -3.70 1.07 -0.33
CA GLY A 78 -3.75 0.14 -1.46
C GLY A 78 -3.22 0.76 -2.75
N MET A 79 -2.19 0.17 -3.32
CA MET A 79 -1.51 0.75 -4.49
C MET A 79 -2.33 0.68 -5.78
N GLY A 80 -3.22 -0.32 -5.92
CA GLY A 80 -4.15 -0.39 -7.04
C GLY A 80 -5.13 0.79 -7.06
N LEU A 81 -5.66 1.14 -5.88
CA LEU A 81 -6.57 2.27 -5.70
C LEU A 81 -5.90 3.61 -6.00
N ASN A 82 -4.65 3.80 -5.54
CA ASN A 82 -3.88 5.03 -5.80
C ASN A 82 -3.64 5.26 -7.30
N ALA A 83 -3.38 4.19 -8.04
CA ALA A 83 -3.19 4.27 -9.48
C ALA A 83 -4.50 4.53 -10.24
N PHE A 84 -5.59 3.86 -9.87
CA PHE A 84 -6.90 4.13 -10.46
C PHE A 84 -7.34 5.57 -10.19
N PHE A 85 -7.17 6.05 -8.95
CA PHE A 85 -7.39 7.44 -8.56
C PHE A 85 -6.62 8.43 -9.44
N THR A 86 -5.30 8.26 -9.51
CA THR A 86 -4.41 9.22 -10.16
C THR A 86 -4.60 9.19 -11.67
N TYR A 87 -4.38 8.03 -12.29
CA TYR A 87 -4.27 7.95 -13.73
C TYR A 87 -5.63 7.90 -14.43
N THR A 88 -6.65 7.30 -13.79
CA THR A 88 -7.97 7.17 -14.41
C THR A 88 -8.88 8.33 -14.03
N VAL A 89 -9.15 8.51 -12.74
CA VAL A 89 -10.18 9.47 -12.29
C VAL A 89 -9.70 10.91 -12.44
N VAL A 90 -8.48 11.21 -11.99
CA VAL A 90 -7.98 12.59 -12.02
C VAL A 90 -7.39 12.96 -13.37
N LEU A 91 -6.41 12.20 -13.87
CA LEU A 91 -5.69 12.59 -15.08
C LEU A 91 -6.44 12.27 -16.38
N HIS A 92 -7.07 11.10 -16.49
CA HIS A 92 -7.76 10.71 -17.74
C HIS A 92 -9.19 11.27 -17.84
N MET A 93 -9.99 11.16 -16.78
CA MET A 93 -11.37 11.67 -16.75
C MET A 93 -11.43 13.18 -16.44
N GLY A 94 -10.33 13.78 -15.95
CA GLY A 94 -10.22 15.22 -15.72
C GLY A 94 -10.93 15.72 -14.46
N HIS A 95 -11.30 14.82 -13.53
CA HIS A 95 -11.88 15.24 -12.25
C HIS A 95 -10.83 15.85 -11.32
N THR A 96 -11.25 16.75 -10.43
CA THR A 96 -10.36 17.27 -9.40
C THR A 96 -10.07 16.18 -8.36
N TRP A 97 -8.86 16.20 -7.78
CA TRP A 97 -8.48 15.22 -6.77
C TRP A 97 -9.35 15.32 -5.50
N GLN A 98 -9.91 16.49 -5.20
CA GLN A 98 -10.85 16.72 -4.09
C GLN A 98 -12.15 15.93 -4.29
N VAL A 99 -12.71 15.97 -5.49
CA VAL A 99 -13.93 15.24 -5.85
C VAL A 99 -13.64 13.73 -5.88
N ALA A 100 -12.49 13.34 -6.42
CA ALA A 100 -12.04 11.95 -6.38
C ALA A 100 -11.87 11.44 -4.94
N LEU A 101 -11.34 12.24 -4.01
CA LEU A 101 -11.26 11.90 -2.58
C LEU A 101 -12.65 11.75 -1.96
N GLY A 102 -13.61 12.59 -2.33
CA GLY A 102 -15.00 12.43 -1.94
C GLY A 102 -15.58 11.08 -2.38
N ALA A 103 -15.31 10.67 -3.62
CA ALA A 103 -15.74 9.38 -4.15
C ALA A 103 -15.08 8.20 -3.41
N VAL A 104 -13.77 8.29 -3.13
CA VAL A 104 -13.04 7.30 -2.32
C VAL A 104 -13.63 7.20 -0.92
N PHE A 105 -13.94 8.34 -0.28
CA PHE A 105 -14.54 8.35 1.06
C PHE A 105 -15.93 7.70 1.07
N ILE A 106 -16.80 8.02 0.11
CA ILE A 106 -18.12 7.37 -0.02
C ILE A 106 -17.94 5.87 -0.24
N SER A 107 -17.01 5.47 -1.12
CA SER A 107 -16.66 4.06 -1.33
C SER A 107 -16.23 3.38 -0.03
N ALA A 108 -15.34 4.01 0.76
CA ALA A 108 -14.88 3.47 2.04
C ALA A 108 -16.02 3.33 3.07
N VAL A 109 -16.97 4.28 3.10
CA VAL A 109 -18.18 4.17 3.94
C VAL A 109 -19.06 3.00 3.50
N LEU A 110 -19.32 2.87 2.20
CA LEU A 110 -20.07 1.73 1.65
C LEU A 110 -19.37 0.41 1.98
N PHE A 111 -18.05 0.40 1.86
CA PHE A 111 -17.21 -0.76 2.15
C PHE A 111 -17.25 -1.17 3.63
N PHE A 112 -17.23 -0.20 4.53
CA PHE A 112 -17.41 -0.41 5.95
C PHE A 112 -18.80 -1.00 6.26
N LEU A 113 -19.86 -0.47 5.62
CA LEU A 113 -21.21 -1.03 5.75
C LEU A 113 -21.26 -2.49 5.27
N LEU A 114 -20.68 -2.80 4.11
CA LEU A 114 -20.61 -4.19 3.60
C LEU A 114 -19.86 -5.13 4.55
N SER A 115 -18.84 -4.63 5.25
CA SER A 115 -18.09 -5.37 6.26
C SER A 115 -18.92 -5.63 7.53
N ILE A 116 -19.70 -4.65 8.00
CA ILE A 116 -20.62 -4.83 9.14
C ILE A 116 -21.69 -5.88 8.81
N PHE A 117 -22.29 -5.81 7.62
CA PHE A 117 -23.34 -6.74 7.19
C PHE A 117 -22.81 -8.12 6.77
N ARG A 118 -21.51 -8.40 6.93
CA ARG A 118 -20.84 -9.66 6.55
C ARG A 118 -20.98 -10.04 5.06
N ILE A 119 -21.42 -9.10 4.22
CA ILE A 119 -21.55 -9.29 2.77
C ILE A 119 -20.16 -9.54 2.18
N ARG A 120 -19.15 -8.81 2.69
CA ARG A 120 -17.76 -8.93 2.25
C ARG A 120 -17.20 -10.35 2.46
N GLU A 121 -17.45 -10.94 3.62
CA GLU A 121 -17.03 -12.31 3.92
C GLU A 121 -17.69 -13.33 2.98
N TRP A 122 -18.97 -13.14 2.65
CA TRP A 122 -19.67 -13.99 1.69
C TRP A 122 -19.12 -13.88 0.27
N ILE A 123 -18.84 -12.65 -0.20
CA ILE A 123 -18.25 -12.44 -1.52
C ILE A 123 -16.87 -13.10 -1.59
N ILE A 124 -16.01 -12.87 -0.61
CA ILE A 124 -14.65 -13.42 -0.56
C ILE A 124 -14.66 -14.94 -0.60
N ASN A 125 -15.50 -15.56 0.22
CA ASN A 125 -15.62 -17.01 0.28
C ASN A 125 -16.14 -17.61 -1.04
N SER A 126 -16.87 -16.83 -1.84
CA SER A 126 -17.39 -17.23 -3.15
C SER A 126 -16.34 -17.13 -4.28
N ILE A 127 -15.25 -16.38 -4.10
CA ILE A 127 -14.20 -16.25 -5.12
C ILE A 127 -13.35 -17.53 -5.13
N PRO A 128 -13.21 -18.26 -6.26
CA PRO A 128 -12.33 -19.42 -6.36
C PRO A 128 -10.86 -19.08 -6.07
N LEU A 129 -10.12 -19.98 -5.41
CA LEU A 129 -8.70 -19.78 -5.08
C LEU A 129 -7.83 -19.35 -6.29
N PRO A 130 -8.01 -19.90 -7.51
CA PRO A 130 -7.25 -19.43 -8.69
C PRO A 130 -7.45 -17.94 -9.00
N LEU A 131 -8.68 -17.43 -8.87
CA LEU A 131 -8.96 -15.99 -9.07
C LEU A 131 -8.31 -15.15 -7.98
N ARG A 132 -8.33 -15.61 -6.72
CA ARG A 132 -7.64 -14.94 -5.61
C ARG A 132 -6.14 -14.82 -5.86
N SER A 133 -5.52 -15.88 -6.37
CA SER A 133 -4.09 -15.87 -6.73
C SER A 133 -3.80 -14.97 -7.93
N ALA A 134 -4.69 -14.93 -8.93
CA ALA A 134 -4.54 -14.06 -10.09
C ALA A 134 -4.61 -12.56 -9.72
N ILE A 135 -5.47 -12.18 -8.78
CA ILE A 135 -5.55 -10.80 -8.26
C ILE A 135 -4.20 -10.37 -7.67
N ALA A 136 -3.62 -11.19 -6.79
CA ALA A 136 -2.32 -10.89 -6.18
C ALA A 136 -1.19 -10.79 -7.22
N ALA A 137 -1.16 -11.69 -8.20
CA ALA A 137 -0.18 -11.67 -9.29
C ALA A 137 -0.31 -10.43 -10.17
N GLY A 138 -1.54 -10.03 -10.51
CA GLY A 138 -1.84 -8.84 -11.31
C GLY A 138 -1.37 -7.55 -10.64
N ILE A 139 -1.68 -7.37 -9.35
CA ILE A 139 -1.23 -6.22 -8.56
C ILE A 139 0.30 -6.18 -8.47
N GLY A 140 0.94 -7.32 -8.25
CA GLY A 140 2.40 -7.43 -8.21
C GLY A 140 3.07 -7.02 -9.53
N LEU A 141 2.58 -7.53 -10.67
CA LEU A 141 3.09 -7.16 -12.00
C LEU A 141 2.87 -5.67 -12.31
N PHE A 142 1.73 -5.13 -11.91
CA PHE A 142 1.41 -3.72 -12.08
C PHE A 142 2.36 -2.82 -11.28
N LEU A 143 2.62 -3.15 -10.01
CA LEU A 143 3.59 -2.43 -9.19
C LEU A 143 5.02 -2.55 -9.72
N ALA A 144 5.39 -3.72 -10.23
CA ALA A 144 6.69 -3.92 -10.87
C ALA A 144 6.86 -2.99 -12.08
N LEU A 145 5.82 -2.85 -12.92
CA LEU A 145 5.86 -1.95 -14.07
C LEU A 145 6.01 -0.48 -13.64
N ILE A 146 5.28 -0.03 -12.61
CA ILE A 146 5.42 1.32 -12.05
C ILE A 146 6.84 1.54 -11.49
N ALA A 147 7.40 0.57 -10.77
CA ALA A 147 8.75 0.66 -10.23
C ALA A 147 9.80 0.76 -11.35
N LEU A 148 9.67 -0.05 -12.40
CA LEU A 148 10.54 0.01 -13.59
C LEU A 148 10.42 1.36 -14.32
N GLY A 149 9.21 1.91 -14.39
CA GLY A 149 8.94 3.25 -14.93
C GLY A 149 9.62 4.34 -14.11
N ASN A 150 9.42 4.33 -12.79
CA ASN A 150 10.04 5.28 -11.86
C ASN A 150 11.57 5.18 -11.84
N ALA A 151 12.13 3.98 -12.01
CA ALA A 151 13.57 3.77 -12.14
C ALA A 151 14.14 4.31 -13.46
N GLY A 152 13.31 4.50 -14.48
CA GLY A 152 13.73 4.88 -15.84
C GLY A 152 14.16 3.69 -16.71
N ILE A 153 13.93 2.45 -16.26
CA ILE A 153 14.23 1.23 -17.03
C ILE A 153 13.16 1.04 -18.12
N VAL A 154 11.91 1.32 -17.77
CA VAL A 154 10.77 1.29 -18.70
C VAL A 154 10.34 2.72 -18.99
N VAL A 155 10.17 3.05 -20.27
CA VAL A 155 9.67 4.35 -20.72
C VAL A 155 8.48 4.19 -21.66
N ALA A 156 7.65 5.23 -21.77
CA ALA A 156 6.54 5.22 -22.72
C ALA A 156 7.06 5.19 -24.16
N ASN A 157 6.54 4.27 -24.97
CA ASN A 157 6.85 4.17 -26.39
C ASN A 157 5.56 4.32 -27.21
N LYS A 158 5.53 5.22 -28.19
CA LYS A 158 4.32 5.47 -29.00
C LYS A 158 3.86 4.25 -29.82
N ALA A 159 4.77 3.33 -30.15
CA ALA A 159 4.46 2.14 -30.95
C ALA A 159 4.09 0.92 -30.10
N THR A 160 4.68 0.77 -28.91
CA THR A 160 4.56 -0.46 -28.09
C THR A 160 3.99 -0.21 -26.70
N LEU A 161 3.67 1.04 -26.36
CA LEU A 161 3.33 1.55 -25.02
C LEU A 161 4.48 1.42 -23.99
N VAL A 162 5.31 0.38 -24.10
CA VAL A 162 6.46 0.08 -23.25
C VAL A 162 7.73 0.02 -24.10
N GLY A 163 8.75 0.80 -23.73
CA GLY A 163 10.07 0.81 -24.33
C GLY A 163 11.18 0.72 -23.30
N MET A 164 12.40 0.47 -23.76
CA MET A 164 13.60 0.50 -22.93
C MET A 164 14.07 1.94 -22.74
N GLY A 165 14.28 2.34 -21.49
CA GLY A 165 14.87 3.63 -21.16
C GLY A 165 16.39 3.64 -21.32
N ASP A 166 17.00 4.78 -21.01
CA ASP A 166 18.45 4.94 -21.09
C ASP A 166 19.14 4.31 -19.87
N LEU A 167 19.70 3.11 -20.09
CA LEU A 167 20.37 2.32 -19.04
C LEU A 167 21.70 2.94 -18.59
N SER A 168 22.25 3.93 -19.31
CA SER A 168 23.49 4.61 -18.92
C SER A 168 23.26 5.70 -17.89
N GLN A 169 22.01 6.06 -17.57
CA GLN A 169 21.74 7.09 -16.59
C GLN A 169 22.11 6.63 -15.16
N PRO A 170 22.74 7.49 -14.34
CA PRO A 170 23.11 7.17 -12.96
C PRO A 170 21.93 6.63 -12.13
N LYS A 171 20.73 7.18 -12.34
CA LYS A 171 19.49 6.74 -11.69
C LYS A 171 19.15 5.28 -11.98
N VAL A 172 19.25 4.85 -13.24
CA VAL A 172 18.93 3.48 -13.67
C VAL A 172 19.98 2.49 -13.16
N ILE A 173 21.26 2.89 -13.20
CA ILE A 173 22.38 2.10 -12.69
C ILE A 173 22.23 1.88 -11.18
N LEU A 174 21.96 2.95 -10.41
CA LEU A 174 21.74 2.87 -8.97
C LEU A 174 20.53 1.99 -8.61
N ALA A 175 19.42 2.12 -9.34
CA ALA A 175 18.25 1.27 -9.15
C ALA A 175 18.56 -0.21 -9.43
N SER A 176 19.29 -0.50 -10.52
CA SER A 176 19.65 -1.86 -10.93
C SER A 176 20.63 -2.51 -9.96
N LEU A 177 21.66 -1.78 -9.53
CA LEU A 177 22.61 -2.24 -8.51
C LEU A 177 21.93 -2.45 -7.16
N GLY A 178 21.03 -1.55 -6.77
CA GLY A 178 20.22 -1.68 -5.57
C GLY A 178 19.36 -2.93 -5.58
N PHE A 179 18.67 -3.18 -6.69
CA PHE A 179 17.87 -4.40 -6.86
C PHE A 179 18.74 -5.66 -6.77
N ALA A 180 19.88 -5.70 -7.49
CA ALA A 180 20.80 -6.83 -7.44
C ALA A 180 21.35 -7.08 -6.02
N LEU A 181 21.67 -6.01 -5.28
CA LEU A 181 22.10 -6.08 -3.89
C LEU A 181 21.00 -6.66 -3.00
N ILE A 182 19.76 -6.18 -3.11
CA ILE A 182 18.62 -6.70 -2.34
C ILE A 182 18.43 -8.19 -2.60
N VAL A 183 18.40 -8.59 -3.88
CA VAL A 183 18.25 -10.01 -4.27
C VAL A 183 19.40 -10.87 -3.75
N GLY A 184 20.64 -10.38 -3.81
CA GLY A 184 21.80 -11.09 -3.27
C GLY A 184 21.73 -11.27 -1.75
N LEU A 185 21.37 -10.22 -1.02
CA LEU A 185 21.21 -10.27 0.44
C LEU A 185 20.02 -11.17 0.85
N GLU A 186 18.94 -11.15 0.08
CA GLU A 186 17.78 -12.02 0.29
C GLU A 186 18.13 -13.50 0.02
N ALA A 187 18.89 -13.79 -1.04
CA ALA A 187 19.39 -15.12 -1.34
C ALA A 187 20.29 -15.66 -0.21
N LEU A 188 21.06 -14.78 0.43
CA LEU A 188 21.86 -15.07 1.63
C LEU A 188 21.03 -15.18 2.92
N LYS A 189 19.70 -15.03 2.84
CA LYS A 189 18.76 -15.04 3.98
C LYS A 189 19.10 -14.02 5.07
N MET A 190 19.70 -12.89 4.69
CA MET A 190 20.03 -11.82 5.62
C MET A 190 18.77 -11.07 6.05
N ARG A 191 18.58 -10.94 7.36
CA ARG A 191 17.46 -10.16 7.92
C ARG A 191 17.65 -8.68 7.57
N GLY A 192 16.64 -8.07 6.95
CA GLY A 192 16.69 -6.67 6.54
C GLY A 192 17.38 -6.41 5.20
N ALA A 193 17.54 -7.42 4.33
CA ALA A 193 18.12 -7.31 2.99
C ALA A 193 17.61 -6.08 2.20
N VAL A 194 16.29 -5.88 2.18
CA VAL A 194 15.64 -4.74 1.52
C VAL A 194 16.13 -3.40 2.11
N LEU A 195 16.16 -3.26 3.44
CA LEU A 195 16.60 -2.04 4.11
C LEU A 195 18.08 -1.74 3.81
N ILE A 196 18.93 -2.75 3.94
CA ILE A 196 20.37 -2.60 3.69
C ILE A 196 20.58 -2.13 2.24
N GLY A 197 19.84 -2.70 1.28
CA GLY A 197 19.86 -2.26 -0.11
C GLY A 197 19.46 -0.79 -0.29
N ILE A 198 18.33 -0.38 0.30
CA ILE A 198 17.85 1.01 0.25
C ILE A 198 18.89 1.97 0.85
N LEU A 199 19.42 1.67 2.03
CA LEU A 199 20.42 2.51 2.69
C LEU A 199 21.72 2.60 1.88
N ALA A 200 22.21 1.47 1.37
CA ALA A 200 23.43 1.42 0.57
C ALA A 200 23.30 2.26 -0.71
N VAL A 201 22.17 2.12 -1.44
CA VAL A 201 21.91 2.91 -2.65
C VAL A 201 21.73 4.38 -2.33
N THR A 202 21.08 4.72 -1.21
CA THR A 202 20.92 6.12 -0.78
C THR A 202 22.26 6.76 -0.48
N ILE A 203 23.13 6.08 0.28
CA ILE A 203 24.49 6.55 0.60
C ILE A 203 25.32 6.70 -0.69
N ALA A 204 25.25 5.72 -1.60
CA ALA A 204 25.94 5.79 -2.88
C ALA A 204 25.43 6.97 -3.74
N SER A 205 24.11 7.19 -3.77
CA SER A 205 23.47 8.30 -4.50
C SER A 205 23.93 9.67 -3.98
N ILE A 206 24.03 9.82 -2.66
CA ILE A 206 24.54 11.05 -2.02
C ILE A 206 26.04 11.22 -2.32
N ALA A 207 26.84 10.15 -2.18
CA ALA A 207 28.29 10.20 -2.43
C ALA A 207 28.63 10.55 -3.89
N LEU A 208 27.80 10.11 -4.84
CA LEU A 208 27.94 10.42 -6.27
C LEU A 208 27.36 11.80 -6.64
N GLY A 209 26.79 12.54 -5.69
CA GLY A 209 26.17 13.85 -5.95
C GLY A 209 24.88 13.78 -6.76
N VAL A 210 24.28 12.59 -6.92
CA VAL A 210 22.99 12.39 -7.60
C VAL A 210 21.83 12.87 -6.74
N THR A 211 21.99 12.87 -5.42
CA THR A 211 20.99 13.33 -4.46
C THR A 211 21.61 14.28 -3.45
N GLU A 212 20.95 15.41 -3.21
CA GLU A 212 21.37 16.36 -2.18
C GLU A 212 21.01 15.86 -0.78
N PHE A 213 21.95 16.01 0.16
CA PHE A 213 21.72 15.66 1.55
C PHE A 213 20.96 16.78 2.27
N GLY A 214 19.67 16.58 2.47
CA GLY A 214 18.77 17.56 3.11
C GLY A 214 18.81 17.61 4.65
N GLY A 215 19.73 16.89 5.30
CA GLY A 215 19.85 16.82 6.77
C GLY A 215 19.44 15.47 7.38
N VAL A 216 19.68 15.30 8.69
CA VAL A 216 19.39 14.06 9.44
C VAL A 216 18.00 14.07 10.07
N VAL A 217 17.51 15.26 10.45
CA VAL A 217 16.23 15.44 11.15
C VAL A 217 15.51 16.63 10.51
N SER A 218 14.27 16.42 10.11
CA SER A 218 13.36 17.47 9.66
C SER A 218 12.04 17.38 10.42
N MET A 219 11.38 18.52 10.58
CA MET A 219 10.00 18.54 11.06
C MET A 219 9.10 17.87 10.01
N PRO A 220 8.10 17.07 10.43
CA PRO A 220 7.15 16.51 9.49
C PRO A 220 6.48 17.63 8.69
N PRO A 221 6.38 17.51 7.35
CA PRO A 221 5.67 18.48 6.53
C PRO A 221 4.24 18.74 7.01
N SER A 222 3.71 19.93 6.74
CA SER A 222 2.35 20.28 7.15
C SER A 222 1.31 19.45 6.39
N LEU A 223 0.29 18.97 7.09
CA LEU A 223 -0.90 18.33 6.50
C LEU A 223 -1.91 19.34 5.94
N ALA A 224 -1.76 20.64 6.26
CA ALA A 224 -2.73 21.67 5.89
C ALA A 224 -3.14 21.69 4.40
N PRO A 225 -2.24 21.44 3.42
CA PRO A 225 -2.60 21.47 2.00
C PRO A 225 -3.62 20.42 1.56
N THR A 226 -3.69 19.27 2.25
CA THR A 226 -4.55 18.14 1.87
C THR A 226 -5.60 17.79 2.93
N PHE A 227 -5.45 18.30 4.15
CA PHE A 227 -6.33 17.98 5.27
C PHE A 227 -7.77 18.45 5.02
N LEU A 228 -8.73 17.52 5.10
CA LEU A 228 -10.18 17.76 4.93
C LEU A 228 -10.58 18.47 3.62
N GLN A 229 -9.79 18.32 2.56
CA GLN A 229 -10.09 18.86 1.24
C GLN A 229 -11.03 17.97 0.39
N LEU A 230 -11.67 16.98 1.02
CA LEU A 230 -12.56 16.04 0.33
C LEU A 230 -13.90 16.70 -0.05
N ASP A 231 -14.32 16.55 -1.31
CA ASP A 231 -15.59 17.08 -1.82
C ASP A 231 -16.61 15.96 -2.04
N ILE A 232 -17.38 15.67 -0.98
CA ILE A 232 -18.47 14.69 -1.01
C ILE A 232 -19.63 15.17 -1.90
N LYS A 233 -19.87 16.49 -1.99
CA LYS A 233 -21.00 17.01 -2.77
C LYS A 233 -20.74 16.82 -4.26
N GLY A 234 -19.54 17.16 -4.72
CA GLY A 234 -19.12 16.89 -6.10
C GLY A 234 -19.09 15.40 -6.42
N ALA A 235 -18.72 14.55 -5.44
CA ALA A 235 -18.71 13.10 -5.63
C ALA A 235 -20.10 12.47 -5.85
N LEU A 236 -21.19 13.15 -5.49
CA LEU A 236 -22.56 12.65 -5.64
C LEU A 236 -23.18 12.95 -7.02
N ASP A 237 -22.46 13.65 -7.91
CA ASP A 237 -22.91 13.82 -9.29
C ASP A 237 -23.02 12.48 -10.02
N ILE A 238 -24.03 12.35 -10.89
CA ILE A 238 -24.43 11.08 -11.52
C ILE A 238 -23.26 10.41 -12.26
N GLY A 239 -22.32 11.19 -12.81
CA GLY A 239 -21.14 10.68 -13.50
C GLY A 239 -20.11 9.98 -12.61
N LEU A 240 -20.11 10.26 -11.30
CA LEU A 240 -19.14 9.74 -10.33
C LEU A 240 -19.65 8.51 -9.57
N ILE A 241 -20.93 8.17 -9.71
CA ILE A 241 -21.48 6.92 -9.16
C ILE A 241 -20.72 5.71 -9.72
N SER A 242 -20.43 5.71 -11.03
CA SER A 242 -19.64 4.65 -11.67
C SER A 242 -18.22 4.54 -11.09
N VAL A 243 -17.61 5.68 -10.77
CA VAL A 243 -16.29 5.77 -10.14
C VAL A 243 -16.31 5.25 -8.71
N ILE A 244 -17.34 5.60 -7.92
CA ILE A 244 -17.54 5.07 -6.56
C ILE A 244 -17.68 3.55 -6.59
N PHE A 245 -18.49 3.01 -7.51
CA PHE A 245 -18.60 1.55 -7.69
C PHE A 245 -17.28 0.92 -8.12
N ALA A 246 -16.54 1.54 -9.04
CA ALA A 246 -15.23 1.05 -9.45
C ALA A 246 -14.25 0.99 -8.27
N PHE A 247 -14.16 2.04 -7.46
CA PHE A 247 -13.35 2.04 -6.23
C PHE A 247 -13.79 0.92 -5.28
N LEU A 248 -15.10 0.77 -5.05
CA LEU A 248 -15.63 -0.25 -4.16
C LEU A 248 -15.22 -1.67 -4.58
N PHE A 249 -15.30 -1.99 -5.88
CA PHE A 249 -14.90 -3.29 -6.40
C PHE A 249 -13.39 -3.49 -6.41
N VAL A 250 -12.62 -2.48 -6.79
CA VAL A 250 -11.15 -2.55 -6.76
C VAL A 250 -10.68 -2.79 -5.32
N ASP A 251 -11.20 -2.04 -4.35
CA ASP A 251 -10.87 -2.18 -2.94
C ASP A 251 -11.29 -3.56 -2.39
N LEU A 252 -12.49 -4.02 -2.77
CA LEU A 252 -12.96 -5.34 -2.42
C LEU A 252 -12.00 -6.42 -2.89
N PHE A 253 -11.55 -6.39 -4.13
CA PHE A 253 -10.66 -7.43 -4.65
C PHE A 253 -9.22 -7.28 -4.15
N ASP A 254 -8.68 -6.06 -4.08
CA ASP A 254 -7.31 -5.80 -3.63
C ASP A 254 -7.12 -6.24 -2.18
N ASN A 255 -7.97 -5.77 -1.25
CA ASN A 255 -7.79 -6.14 0.13
C ASN A 255 -8.12 -7.62 0.39
N SER A 256 -9.12 -8.18 -0.30
CA SER A 256 -9.41 -9.61 -0.15
C SER A 256 -8.26 -10.48 -0.64
N GLY A 257 -7.66 -10.12 -1.78
CA GLY A 257 -6.52 -10.82 -2.35
C GLY A 257 -5.29 -10.72 -1.44
N THR A 258 -4.99 -9.51 -0.96
CA THR A 258 -3.83 -9.23 -0.10
C THR A 258 -3.97 -9.86 1.27
N LEU A 259 -5.14 -9.72 1.93
CA LEU A 259 -5.39 -10.32 3.24
C LEU A 259 -5.24 -11.84 3.20
N ILE A 260 -5.78 -12.49 2.16
CA ILE A 260 -5.66 -13.94 1.98
C ILE A 260 -4.23 -14.34 1.62
N GLY A 261 -3.56 -13.60 0.75
CA GLY A 261 -2.17 -13.86 0.37
C GLY A 261 -1.23 -13.81 1.56
N VAL A 262 -1.36 -12.77 2.38
CA VAL A 262 -0.58 -12.59 3.62
C VAL A 262 -0.98 -13.65 4.65
N ALA A 263 -2.28 -13.88 4.88
CA ALA A 263 -2.74 -14.88 5.83
C ALA A 263 -2.24 -16.29 5.48
N LYS A 264 -2.26 -16.67 4.20
CA LYS A 264 -1.73 -17.95 3.73
C LYS A 264 -0.23 -18.08 4.01
N ARG A 265 0.54 -17.04 3.68
CA ARG A 265 2.01 -17.04 3.87
C ARG A 265 2.41 -16.98 5.33
N ALA A 266 1.61 -16.34 6.17
CA ALA A 266 1.80 -16.24 7.61
C ALA A 266 1.24 -17.46 8.39
N GLY A 267 0.65 -18.45 7.71
CA GLY A 267 0.06 -19.63 8.38
C GLY A 267 -1.18 -19.33 9.21
N LEU A 268 -1.88 -18.22 8.91
CA LEU A 268 -3.08 -17.75 9.61
C LEU A 268 -4.38 -18.33 9.03
N MET A 269 -4.29 -19.12 7.96
CA MET A 269 -5.44 -19.82 7.36
C MET A 269 -5.66 -21.19 8.02
N GLY A 270 -6.92 -21.51 8.30
CA GLY A 270 -7.35 -22.82 8.75
C GLY A 270 -7.16 -23.91 7.68
N LYS A 271 -7.26 -25.17 8.11
CA LYS A 271 -7.13 -26.34 7.23
C LYS A 271 -8.21 -26.43 6.15
N ASP A 272 -9.34 -25.78 6.39
CA ASP A 272 -10.49 -25.63 5.51
C ASP A 272 -10.34 -24.47 4.50
N GLY A 273 -9.26 -23.70 4.59
CA GLY A 273 -9.05 -22.51 3.76
C GLY A 273 -9.81 -21.28 4.25
N HIS A 274 -10.40 -21.30 5.45
CA HIS A 274 -11.02 -20.14 6.08
C HIS A 274 -10.08 -19.44 7.05
N MET A 275 -10.19 -18.11 7.12
CA MET A 275 -9.44 -17.30 8.08
C MET A 275 -10.30 -17.07 9.32
N PRO A 276 -9.87 -17.46 10.54
CA PRO A 276 -10.57 -17.11 11.76
C PRO A 276 -10.74 -15.59 11.87
N LYS A 277 -11.76 -15.10 12.59
CA LYS A 277 -11.95 -13.66 12.85
C LYS A 277 -11.91 -12.75 11.58
N MET A 278 -12.15 -13.29 10.38
CA MET A 278 -12.04 -12.53 9.12
C MET A 278 -12.90 -11.27 9.16
N GLY A 279 -14.16 -11.37 9.62
CA GLY A 279 -15.03 -10.19 9.78
C GLY A 279 -14.43 -9.06 10.63
N ARG A 280 -13.64 -9.36 11.67
CA ARG A 280 -12.97 -8.31 12.48
C ARG A 280 -11.81 -7.67 11.73
N ALA A 281 -11.05 -8.46 10.98
CA ALA A 281 -9.98 -7.96 10.12
C ALA A 281 -10.54 -7.05 9.02
N LEU A 282 -11.67 -7.44 8.41
CA LEU A 282 -12.36 -6.65 7.38
C LEU A 282 -12.94 -5.34 7.93
N ILE A 283 -13.45 -5.34 9.16
CA ILE A 283 -13.89 -4.12 9.84
C ILE A 283 -12.71 -3.19 10.10
N ALA A 284 -11.61 -3.71 10.66
CA ALA A 284 -10.41 -2.93 10.95
C ALA A 284 -9.81 -2.29 9.69
N ASP A 285 -9.78 -3.04 8.60
CA ASP A 285 -9.39 -2.58 7.27
C ASP A 285 -10.30 -1.46 6.75
N SER A 286 -11.62 -1.64 6.81
CA SER A 286 -12.56 -0.63 6.32
C SER A 286 -12.51 0.66 7.16
N THR A 287 -12.25 0.55 8.46
CA THR A 287 -12.03 1.73 9.31
C THR A 287 -10.72 2.45 8.98
N ALA A 288 -9.69 1.71 8.55
CA ALA A 288 -8.44 2.31 8.09
C ALA A 288 -8.63 3.07 6.77
N ALA A 289 -9.48 2.55 5.86
CA ALA A 289 -9.78 3.22 4.59
C ALA A 289 -10.57 4.54 4.75
N MET A 290 -11.32 4.69 5.85
CA MET A 290 -12.04 5.94 6.16
C MET A 290 -11.18 7.00 6.86
N ALA A 291 -10.06 6.60 7.47
CA ALA A 291 -9.19 7.44 8.29
C ALA A 291 -8.07 8.10 7.45
#